data_AF-A0A356UBA8-F1
#
_entry.id   AF-A0A356UBA8-F1
#
_cell.length_a   1.000
_cell.length_b   1.000
_cell.length_c   1.000
_cell.angle_alpha   90.00
_cell.angle_beta   90.00
_cell.angle_gamma   90.00
#
_symmetry.space_group_name_H-M   'P 1'
#
loop_
_entity.id
_entity.type
_entity.pdbx_description
1 polymer ?
#
loop_
_entity_poly.entity_id
_entity_poly.type
_entity_poly.pdbx_seq_one_letter_code
_entity_poly.pdbx_strand_id
1 'polypeptide(L)'
;SFCEKPDFYTANTYLNTGHHMWNAGIYVGKTSVLIEEFRKYLPNVYAKMILGFNEYVKSYEQLPNISIDYGIAEKSDRMAVVPADFGWSDLGSWNALAELYQHDEDMNVCCGNDIIVLDSKNCLVKQVNKTVVLFGVE
;
A
#
# COMPACT_ATOMS: atom_id res chain seq x y z
N SER A 1 -13.90 -11.37 7.78
CA SER A 1 -13.84 -9.97 8.25
C SER A 1 -12.69 -9.29 7.57
N PHE A 2 -12.67 -7.95 7.58
CA PHE A 2 -11.60 -7.13 7.04
C PHE A 2 -11.08 -6.22 8.17
N CYS A 3 -9.76 -5.97 8.23
CA CYS A 3 -9.13 -5.14 9.25
C CYS A 3 -8.00 -4.34 8.58
N GLU A 4 -8.13 -3.01 8.55
CA GLU A 4 -7.16 -2.10 7.96
C GLU A 4 -6.11 -1.68 9.00
N LYS A 5 -4.85 -1.98 8.70
CA LYS A 5 -3.67 -1.54 9.49
C LYS A 5 -3.78 -1.91 10.99
N PRO A 6 -3.76 -3.22 11.33
CA PRO A 6 -3.74 -3.67 12.71
C PRO A 6 -2.50 -3.18 13.47
N ASP A 7 -2.57 -3.12 14.79
CA ASP A 7 -1.38 -2.93 15.62
C ASP A 7 -0.41 -4.11 15.50
N PHE A 8 0.83 -3.91 15.96
CA PHE A 8 1.91 -4.90 15.85
C PHE A 8 1.55 -6.28 16.44
N TYR A 9 0.89 -6.33 17.60
CA TYR A 9 0.56 -7.59 18.26
C TYR A 9 -0.54 -8.33 17.50
N THR A 10 -1.54 -7.60 17.03
CA THR A 10 -2.61 -8.13 16.20
C THR A 10 -2.07 -8.64 14.85
N ALA A 11 -1.19 -7.88 14.20
CA ALA A 11 -0.53 -8.29 12.95
C ALA A 11 0.29 -9.58 13.13
N ASN A 12 1.05 -9.68 14.21
CA ASN A 12 1.82 -10.90 14.51
C ASN A 12 0.90 -12.12 14.72
N THR A 13 -0.26 -11.93 15.33
CA THR A 13 -1.27 -12.99 15.47
C THR A 13 -1.82 -13.43 14.11
N TYR A 14 -2.08 -12.49 13.21
CA TYR A 14 -2.55 -12.80 11.85
C TYR A 14 -1.57 -13.67 11.08
N LEU A 15 -0.27 -13.35 11.15
CA LEU A 15 0.80 -14.14 10.53
C LEU A 15 0.91 -15.54 11.13
N ASN A 16 0.90 -15.66 12.46
CA ASN A 16 1.08 -16.94 13.15
C ASN A 16 -0.10 -17.91 12.95
N THR A 17 -1.31 -17.39 12.74
CA THR A 17 -2.49 -18.24 12.54
C THR A 17 -2.60 -18.77 11.11
N GLY A 18 -2.01 -18.10 10.12
CA GLY A 18 -2.13 -18.48 8.70
C GLY A 18 -3.55 -18.35 8.13
N HIS A 19 -4.49 -17.78 8.87
CA HIS A 19 -5.90 -17.63 8.47
C HIS A 19 -6.23 -16.24 7.88
N HIS A 20 -5.20 -15.43 7.61
CA HIS A 20 -5.34 -14.06 7.13
C HIS A 20 -4.57 -13.88 5.82
N MET A 21 -5.06 -12.99 4.97
CA MET A 21 -4.41 -12.59 3.72
C MET A 21 -4.18 -11.09 3.76
N TRP A 22 -3.11 -10.62 3.10
CA TRP A 22 -2.91 -9.19 2.88
C TRP A 22 -3.91 -8.66 1.86
N ASN A 23 -4.41 -7.44 2.11
CA ASN A 23 -5.20 -6.72 1.12
C ASN A 23 -4.27 -6.11 0.07
N ALA A 24 -4.39 -6.53 -1.18
CA ALA A 24 -3.59 -6.01 -2.29
C ALA A 24 -4.03 -4.61 -2.78
N GLY A 25 -5.10 -4.04 -2.21
CA GLY A 25 -5.69 -2.78 -2.65
C GLY A 25 -6.48 -2.88 -3.96
N ILE A 26 -6.81 -4.10 -4.41
CA ILE A 26 -7.53 -4.37 -5.65
C ILE A 26 -8.96 -4.77 -5.34
N TYR A 27 -9.92 -4.01 -5.85
CA TYR A 27 -11.35 -4.25 -5.67
C TYR A 27 -12.04 -4.51 -7.02
N VAL A 28 -12.85 -5.55 -7.07
CA VAL A 28 -13.67 -5.89 -8.24
C VAL A 28 -15.11 -6.13 -7.80
N GLY A 29 -16.06 -5.46 -8.45
CA GLY A 29 -17.46 -5.60 -8.14
C GLY A 29 -18.36 -5.02 -9.22
N LYS A 30 -19.60 -5.48 -9.26
CA LYS A 30 -20.62 -4.89 -10.14
C LYS A 30 -20.83 -3.43 -9.73
N THR A 31 -20.84 -2.51 -10.69
CA THR A 31 -21.02 -1.06 -10.43
C THR A 31 -22.26 -0.77 -9.59
N SER A 32 -23.38 -1.48 -9.83
CA SER A 32 -24.60 -1.29 -9.02
C SER A 32 -24.39 -1.65 -7.55
N VAL A 33 -23.61 -2.69 -7.26
CA VAL A 33 -23.28 -3.12 -5.90
C VAL A 33 -22.37 -2.11 -5.23
N LEU A 34 -21.33 -1.64 -5.92
CA LEU A 34 -20.45 -0.60 -5.38
C LEU A 34 -21.23 0.67 -5.04
N ILE A 35 -22.13 1.12 -5.91
CA ILE A 35 -22.99 2.28 -5.66
C ILE A 35 -23.88 2.07 -4.41
N GLU A 36 -24.42 0.87 -4.21
CA GLU A 36 -25.18 0.53 -2.99
C GLU A 36 -24.32 0.61 -1.73
N GLU A 37 -23.08 0.10 -1.78
CA GLU A 37 -22.14 0.15 -0.66
C GLU A 37 -21.76 1.60 -0.31
N PHE A 38 -21.48 2.44 -1.31
CA PHE A 38 -21.26 3.88 -1.10
C PHE A 38 -22.49 4.56 -0.49
N ARG A 39 -23.71 4.24 -0.96
CA ARG A 39 -24.95 4.78 -0.39
C ARG A 39 -25.10 4.40 1.07
N LYS A 40 -24.76 3.16 1.44
CA LYS A 40 -24.92 2.62 2.79
C LYS A 40 -23.88 3.18 3.76
N TYR A 41 -22.61 3.19 3.38
CA TYR A 41 -21.50 3.45 4.31
C TYR A 41 -20.84 4.83 4.14
N LEU A 42 -20.98 5.48 2.99
CA LEU A 42 -20.45 6.82 2.69
C LEU A 42 -21.53 7.72 2.04
N PRO A 43 -22.69 7.94 2.70
CA PRO A 43 -23.83 8.62 2.09
C PRO A 43 -23.51 10.05 1.60
N ASN A 44 -22.59 10.76 2.26
CA ASN A 44 -22.16 12.10 1.84
C ASN A 44 -21.40 12.07 0.49
N VAL A 45 -20.56 11.06 0.29
CA VAL A 45 -19.83 10.84 -0.97
C VAL A 45 -20.82 10.41 -2.06
N TYR A 46 -21.70 9.45 -1.74
CA TYR A 46 -22.75 8.99 -2.65
C TYR A 46 -23.62 10.14 -3.15
N ALA A 47 -24.07 11.02 -2.25
CA ALA A 47 -24.94 12.15 -2.59
C ALA A 47 -24.31 13.10 -3.61
N LYS A 48 -22.99 13.28 -3.58
CA LYS A 48 -22.27 14.10 -4.58
C LYS A 48 -21.98 13.33 -5.87
N MET A 49 -21.64 12.05 -5.76
CA MET A 49 -21.37 11.17 -6.91
C MET A 49 -22.57 11.07 -7.86
N ILE A 50 -23.79 10.97 -7.34
CA ILE A 50 -25.00 10.84 -8.17
C ILE A 50 -25.41 12.13 -8.90
N LEU A 51 -24.88 13.29 -8.50
CA LEU A 51 -25.10 14.56 -9.20
C LEU A 51 -24.24 14.69 -10.47
N GLY A 52 -23.36 13.72 -10.71
CA GLY A 52 -22.46 13.67 -11.85
C GLY A 52 -21.08 14.22 -11.54
N PHE A 53 -20.15 13.94 -12.46
CA PHE A 53 -18.72 14.20 -12.29
C PHE A 53 -18.40 15.68 -11.94
N ASN A 54 -19.03 16.64 -12.63
CA ASN A 54 -18.75 18.06 -12.41
C ASN A 54 -19.13 18.53 -11.00
N GLU A 55 -20.26 18.08 -10.47
CA GLU A 55 -20.69 18.43 -9.11
C GLU A 55 -19.87 17.69 -8.05
N TYR A 56 -19.47 16.45 -8.34
CA TYR A 56 -18.54 15.71 -7.50
C TYR A 56 -17.20 16.44 -7.35
N VAL A 57 -16.59 16.87 -8.47
CA VAL A 57 -15.31 17.60 -8.46
C VAL A 57 -15.42 18.93 -7.71
N LYS A 58 -16.50 19.70 -7.91
CA LYS A 58 -16.72 20.97 -7.18
C LYS A 58 -16.86 20.78 -5.67
N SER A 59 -17.36 19.65 -5.23
CA SER A 59 -17.60 19.35 -3.82
C SER A 59 -16.49 18.54 -3.15
N TYR A 60 -15.43 18.19 -3.90
CA TYR A 60 -14.40 17.25 -3.46
C TYR A 60 -13.70 17.69 -2.17
N GLU A 61 -13.40 18.98 -2.02
CA GLU A 61 -12.79 19.53 -0.80
C GLU A 61 -13.65 19.36 0.46
N GLN A 62 -14.96 19.21 0.30
CA GLN A 62 -15.91 19.04 1.40
C GLN A 62 -16.16 17.56 1.73
N LEU A 63 -15.67 16.65 0.89
CA LEU A 63 -15.85 15.21 1.09
C LEU A 63 -14.89 14.70 2.18
N PRO A 64 -15.30 13.66 2.93
CA PRO A 64 -14.43 13.05 3.93
C PRO A 64 -13.16 12.50 3.27
N ASN A 65 -12.01 12.83 3.85
CA ASN A 65 -10.75 12.17 3.50
C ASN A 65 -10.69 10.80 4.18
N ILE A 66 -11.21 9.78 3.51
CA ILE A 66 -11.31 8.41 4.02
C ILE A 66 -11.02 7.41 2.91
N SER A 67 -10.25 6.36 3.21
CA SER A 67 -10.01 5.28 2.26
C SER A 67 -11.26 4.41 2.09
N ILE A 68 -11.31 3.64 1.01
CA ILE A 68 -12.37 2.66 0.81
C ILE A 68 -12.30 1.52 1.84
N ASP A 69 -11.10 1.22 2.35
CA ASP A 69 -10.85 0.16 3.33
C ASP A 69 -11.59 0.47 4.65
N TYR A 70 -11.36 1.66 5.22
CA TYR A 70 -12.08 2.15 6.40
C TYR A 70 -13.53 2.56 6.12
N GLY A 71 -13.75 3.16 4.94
CA GLY A 71 -15.04 3.71 4.56
C GLY A 71 -16.10 2.63 4.34
N ILE A 72 -15.71 1.53 3.71
CA ILE A 72 -16.60 0.48 3.20
C ILE A 72 -16.12 -0.92 3.60
N ALA A 73 -14.86 -1.31 3.30
CA ALA A 73 -14.43 -2.72 3.37
C ALA A 73 -14.51 -3.32 4.78
N GLU A 74 -14.13 -2.57 5.82
CA GLU A 74 -14.26 -3.00 7.23
C GLU A 74 -15.72 -3.20 7.69
N LYS A 75 -16.67 -2.54 7.02
CA LYS A 75 -18.08 -2.49 7.44
C LYS A 75 -18.99 -3.35 6.58
N SER A 76 -18.51 -3.79 5.42
CA SER A 76 -19.32 -4.50 4.43
C SER A 76 -19.46 -5.98 4.76
N ASP A 77 -20.70 -6.47 4.73
CA ASP A 77 -21.01 -7.89 4.89
C ASP A 77 -21.01 -8.65 3.54
N ARG A 78 -20.63 -7.99 2.45
CA ARG A 78 -20.71 -8.52 1.07
C ARG A 78 -19.35 -8.83 0.45
N MET A 79 -18.28 -8.75 1.24
CA MET A 79 -16.91 -8.96 0.79
C MET A 79 -16.62 -10.43 0.51
N ALA A 80 -15.90 -10.69 -0.58
CA ALA A 80 -15.29 -11.97 -0.91
C ALA A 80 -13.83 -11.75 -1.30
N VAL A 81 -12.98 -12.75 -1.08
CA VAL A 81 -11.53 -12.68 -1.35
C VAL A 81 -11.18 -13.72 -2.40
N VAL A 82 -10.41 -13.31 -3.41
CA VAL A 82 -9.76 -14.22 -4.35
C VAL A 82 -8.27 -14.28 -3.97
N PRO A 83 -7.75 -15.43 -3.50
CA PRO A 83 -6.33 -15.57 -3.20
C PRO A 83 -5.48 -15.35 -4.46
N ALA A 84 -4.34 -14.69 -4.28
CA ALA A 84 -3.39 -14.38 -5.33
C ALA A 84 -2.06 -15.09 -5.04
N ASP A 85 -1.48 -15.72 -6.08
CA ASP A 85 -0.16 -16.35 -6.04
C ASP A 85 0.74 -15.70 -7.11
N PHE A 86 1.03 -14.42 -6.91
CA PHE A 86 1.98 -13.66 -7.71
C PHE A 86 2.83 -12.78 -6.78
N GLY A 87 4.05 -12.46 -7.20
CA GLY A 87 4.90 -11.51 -6.47
C GLY A 87 4.21 -10.16 -6.37
N TRP A 88 3.97 -9.69 -5.16
CA TRP A 88 3.27 -8.43 -4.87
C TRP A 88 4.04 -7.61 -3.85
N SER A 89 4.14 -6.31 -4.12
CA SER A 89 4.67 -5.29 -3.20
C SER A 89 3.94 -3.98 -3.49
N ASP A 90 3.59 -3.24 -2.45
CA ASP A 90 2.98 -1.91 -2.55
C ASP A 90 4.01 -0.79 -2.82
N LEU A 91 5.31 -1.13 -2.80
CA LEU A 91 6.43 -0.19 -2.92
C LEU A 91 6.31 1.00 -1.96
N GLY A 92 5.80 0.77 -0.75
CA GLY A 92 5.53 1.81 0.23
C GLY A 92 6.77 2.39 0.93
N SER A 93 7.96 1.80 0.72
CA SER A 93 9.20 2.24 1.37
C SER A 93 10.44 2.02 0.54
N TRP A 94 11.53 2.71 0.90
CA TRP A 94 12.85 2.47 0.33
C TRP A 94 13.36 1.05 0.60
N ASN A 95 12.98 0.42 1.72
CA ASN A 95 13.32 -0.97 1.99
C ASN A 95 12.62 -1.92 1.02
N ALA A 96 11.32 -1.69 0.75
CA ALA A 96 10.58 -2.45 -0.25
C ALA A 96 11.19 -2.29 -1.66
N LEU A 97 11.77 -1.12 -1.94
CA LEU A 97 12.53 -0.92 -3.16
C LEU A 97 13.84 -1.72 -3.15
N ALA A 98 14.59 -1.71 -2.04
CA ALA A 98 15.85 -2.44 -1.91
C ALA A 98 15.68 -3.95 -2.16
N GLU A 99 14.57 -4.54 -1.68
CA GLU A 99 14.22 -5.95 -1.89
C GLU A 99 14.05 -6.34 -3.38
N LEU A 100 13.78 -5.36 -4.26
CA LEU A 100 13.62 -5.60 -5.70
C LEU A 100 14.95 -5.59 -6.48
N TYR A 101 16.02 -5.09 -5.88
CA TYR A 101 17.31 -4.98 -6.54
C TYR A 101 18.28 -6.04 -6.05
N GLN A 102 19.23 -6.37 -6.90
CA GLN A 102 20.35 -7.21 -6.50
C GLN A 102 21.16 -6.47 -5.42
N HIS A 103 21.43 -7.17 -4.33
CA HIS A 103 22.34 -6.73 -3.29
C HIS A 103 23.69 -7.45 -3.41
N ASP A 104 24.72 -6.87 -2.81
CA ASP A 104 26.02 -7.52 -2.62
C ASP A 104 26.00 -8.50 -1.42
N GLU A 105 27.18 -9.03 -1.07
CA GLU A 105 27.35 -9.97 0.06
C GLU A 105 27.05 -9.34 1.43
N ASP A 106 27.17 -8.01 1.52
CA ASP A 106 26.92 -7.21 2.73
C ASP A 106 25.50 -6.59 2.73
N MET A 107 24.62 -7.08 1.86
CA MET A 107 23.23 -6.62 1.71
C MET A 107 23.09 -5.15 1.23
N ASN A 108 24.12 -4.57 0.63
CA ASN A 108 24.01 -3.24 0.03
C ASN A 108 23.39 -3.30 -1.36
N VAL A 109 22.49 -2.36 -1.64
CA VAL A 109 21.92 -2.13 -2.96
C VAL A 109 22.53 -0.85 -3.55
N CYS A 110 23.45 -1.02 -4.50
CA CYS A 110 24.15 0.07 -5.16
C CYS A 110 23.58 0.33 -6.56
N CYS A 111 22.75 1.36 -6.68
CA CYS A 111 22.17 1.80 -7.95
C CYS A 111 23.01 2.93 -8.58
N GLY A 112 24.04 2.60 -9.33
CA GLY A 112 24.88 3.56 -10.06
C GLY A 112 26.29 3.02 -10.29
N ASN A 113 27.11 3.76 -11.03
CA ASN A 113 28.45 3.27 -11.43
C ASN A 113 29.59 3.88 -10.62
N ASP A 114 29.32 4.91 -9.81
CA ASP A 114 30.32 5.67 -9.06
C ASP A 114 29.96 5.70 -7.56
N ILE A 115 29.91 4.49 -6.97
CA ILE A 115 29.61 4.26 -5.56
C ILE A 115 30.81 3.52 -4.96
N ILE A 116 31.36 4.06 -3.88
CA ILE A 116 32.45 3.44 -3.13
C ILE A 116 31.88 3.03 -1.77
N VAL A 117 31.94 1.73 -1.48
CA VAL A 117 31.46 1.16 -0.21
C VAL A 117 32.67 0.74 0.60
N LEU A 118 32.82 1.29 1.80
CA LEU A 118 33.88 0.99 2.74
C LEU A 118 33.25 0.70 4.10
N ASP A 119 33.52 -0.48 4.65
CA ASP A 119 33.05 -0.90 5.98
C ASP A 119 31.55 -0.60 6.23
N SER A 120 30.70 -0.80 5.21
CA SER A 120 29.28 -0.46 5.26
C SER A 120 28.43 -1.63 4.75
N LYS A 121 27.25 -1.80 5.34
CA LYS A 121 26.34 -2.93 5.06
C LYS A 121 24.88 -2.49 5.09
N ASN A 122 23.98 -3.30 4.54
CA ASN A 122 22.53 -3.08 4.59
C ASN A 122 22.05 -1.69 4.08
N CYS A 123 22.82 -1.06 3.18
CA CYS A 123 22.53 0.27 2.67
C CYS A 123 21.84 0.22 1.30
N LEU A 124 20.86 1.10 1.07
CA LEU A 124 20.35 1.41 -0.28
C LEU A 124 20.89 2.76 -0.75
N VAL A 125 21.61 2.76 -1.86
CA VAL A 125 22.18 3.97 -2.46
C VAL A 125 21.78 4.12 -3.91
N LYS A 126 21.22 5.28 -4.26
CA LYS A 126 21.01 5.69 -5.65
C LYS A 126 21.97 6.81 -6.01
N GLN A 127 22.97 6.49 -6.83
CA GLN A 127 23.89 7.47 -7.39
C GLN A 127 23.36 7.97 -8.74
N VAL A 128 23.43 9.29 -8.95
CA VAL A 128 22.94 9.94 -10.17
C VAL A 128 24.06 10.71 -10.88
N ASN A 129 24.68 11.69 -10.20
CA ASN A 129 25.62 12.61 -10.86
C ASN A 129 27.04 12.56 -10.30
N LYS A 130 27.20 12.62 -8.98
CA LYS A 130 28.51 12.67 -8.31
C LYS A 130 28.79 11.35 -7.61
N THR A 131 30.07 11.10 -7.32
CA THR A 131 30.49 9.98 -6.48
C THR A 131 29.76 9.99 -5.14
N VAL A 132 29.32 8.82 -4.70
CA VAL A 132 28.80 8.60 -3.33
C VAL A 132 29.74 7.65 -2.62
N VAL A 133 30.20 8.02 -1.42
CA VAL A 133 31.04 7.17 -0.57
C VAL A 133 30.25 6.81 0.68
N LEU A 134 30.11 5.52 0.94
CA LEU A 134 29.64 4.97 2.21
C LEU A 134 30.85 4.55 3.04
N PHE A 135 30.91 5.03 4.29
CA PHE A 135 32.02 4.74 5.19
C PHE A 135 31.50 4.49 6.60
N GLY A 136 31.57 3.24 7.07
CA GLY A 136 31.19 2.87 8.43
C GLY A 136 29.69 2.96 8.76
N VAL A 137 28.81 2.79 7.77
CA VAL A 137 27.34 2.96 7.95
C VAL A 137 26.57 1.65 7.76
N GLU A 138 25.44 1.53 8.46
CA GLU A 138 24.48 0.39 8.42
C GLU A 138 23.03 0.87 8.55
#